data_AF-A0A916VX82-F1
#
_entry.id   AF-A0A916VX82-F1
#
_cell.length_a   1.000
_cell.length_b   1.000
_cell.length_c   1.000
_cell.angle_alpha   90.00
_cell.angle_beta   90.00
_cell.angle_gamma   90.00
#
_symmetry.space_group_name_H-M   'P 1'
#
loop_
_entity.id
_entity.type
_entity.pdbx_description
1 polymer ?
#
loop_
_entity_poly.entity_id
_entity_poly.type
_entity_poly.pdbx_seq_one_letter_code
_entity_poly.pdbx_strand_id
1 'polypeptide(L)' 'MVLAIEPYEWELLRQVVKSKKVTGDDGYKILIRSMFVYEYCDAEGSWFDINPILEGAEELNRT' A
#
# COMPACT_ATOMS: atom_id res chain seq x y z
N MET A 1 17.93 -8.39 -6.05
CA MET A 1 17.09 -9.09 -5.05
C MET A 1 15.70 -8.51 -5.18
N VAL A 2 14.74 -9.29 -5.66
CA VAL A 2 13.33 -8.90 -5.67
C VAL A 2 12.88 -9.01 -4.21
N LEU A 3 12.60 -7.89 -3.56
CA LEU A 3 12.10 -7.88 -2.18
C LEU A 3 10.75 -8.61 -2.21
N ALA A 4 10.71 -9.81 -1.63
CA ALA A 4 9.47 -10.53 -1.41
C ALA A 4 8.70 -9.74 -0.35
N ILE A 5 7.55 -9.20 -0.73
CA ILE A 5 6.64 -8.49 0.17
C ILE A 5 6.17 -9.49 1.23
N GLU A 6 6.33 -9.13 2.50
CA GLU A 6 5.97 -9.99 3.62
C GLU A 6 4.44 -10.11 3.77
N PRO A 7 3.93 -11.20 4.36
CA PRO A 7 2.48 -11.41 4.48
C PRO A 7 1.72 -10.27 5.19
N TYR A 8 2.34 -9.63 6.19
CA TYR A 8 1.72 -8.49 6.89
C TYR A 8 1.73 -7.22 6.02
N GLU A 9 2.75 -7.02 5.17
CA GLU A 9 2.79 -5.90 4.25
C GLU A 9 1.66 -6.01 3.23
N TRP A 10 1.38 -7.22 2.73
CA TRP A 10 0.22 -7.47 1.89
C TRP A 10 -1.12 -7.17 2.58
N GLU A 11 -1.24 -7.45 3.88
CA GLU A 11 -2.43 -7.09 4.65
C GLU A 11 -2.62 -5.58 4.72
N LEU A 12 -1.55 -4.85 4.98
CA LEU A 12 -1.56 -3.40 4.99
C LEU A 12 -1.88 -2.82 3.60
N LEU A 13 -1.32 -3.38 2.53
CA LEU A 13 -1.65 -2.99 1.15
C LEU A 13 -3.14 -3.16 0.86
N ARG A 14 -3.74 -4.30 1.27
CA ARG A 14 -5.20 -4.51 1.14
C ARG A 14 -6.00 -3.49 1.94
N GLN A 15 -5.53 -3.07 3.11
CA GLN A 15 -6.17 -1.99 3.89
C GLN A 15 -6.09 -0.65 3.17
N VAL A 16 -4.94 -0.30 2.58
CA VAL A 16 -4.80 0.94 1.78
C VAL A 16 -5.74 0.93 0.58
N VAL A 17 -5.82 -0.18 -0.17
CA VAL A 17 -6.74 -0.28 -1.33
C VAL A 17 -8.19 -0.02 -0.92
N LYS A 18 -8.62 -0.52 0.25
CA LYS A 18 -10.00 -0.36 0.75
C LYS A 18 -10.27 1.02 1.36
N SER A 19 -9.31 1.55 2.13
CA SER A 19 -9.49 2.75 2.95
C SER A 19 -8.99 4.03 2.28
N LYS A 20 -8.08 3.89 1.30
CA LYS A 20 -7.27 4.97 0.68
C LYS A 20 -6.55 5.85 1.71
N LYS A 21 -6.33 5.30 2.91
CA LYS A 21 -5.72 5.98 4.05
C LYS A 21 -4.67 5.09 4.68
N VAL A 22 -3.64 5.75 5.19
CA VAL A 22 -2.59 5.16 6.00
C VAL A 22 -2.80 5.63 7.44
N THR A 23 -3.13 4.71 8.33
CA THR A 23 -3.30 5.01 9.75
C THR A 23 -2.03 4.62 10.52
N GLY A 24 -1.05 5.52 10.53
CA GLY A 24 -0.05 5.75 11.60
C GLY A 24 0.86 4.61 12.08
N ASP A 25 0.64 3.36 11.70
CA ASP A 25 1.36 2.20 12.21
C ASP A 25 2.73 2.03 11.51
N ASP A 26 3.71 1.46 12.22
CA ASP A 26 5.08 1.24 11.71
C ASP A 26 5.08 0.47 10.39
N GLY A 27 4.12 -0.43 10.20
CA GLY A 27 3.93 -1.16 8.95
C GLY A 27 3.72 -0.26 7.73
N TYR A 28 3.06 0.89 7.88
CA TYR A 28 2.82 1.80 6.76
C TYR A 28 4.05 2.63 6.39
N LYS A 29 4.92 2.96 7.36
CA LYS A 29 6.21 3.60 7.06
C LYS A 29 7.10 2.69 6.22
N ILE A 30 7.01 1.38 6.46
CA ILE A 30 7.71 0.37 5.67
C ILE A 30 7.19 0.40 4.23
N LEU A 31 5.86 0.37 4.03
CA LEU A 31 5.26 0.42 2.70
C LEU A 31 5.67 1.66 1.88
N ILE A 32 5.71 2.84 2.50
CA ILE A 32 6.14 4.08 1.85
C ILE A 32 7.64 4.03 1.52
N ARG A 33 8.48 3.57 2.45
CA ARG A 33 9.94 3.45 2.24
C ARG A 33 10.29 2.44 1.14
N SER A 34 9.53 1.36 1.04
CA SER A 34 9.67 0.33 0.01
C SER A 34 9.02 0.72 -1.32
N MET A 35 8.41 1.92 -1.42
CA MET A 35 7.73 2.42 -2.61
C MET A 35 6.54 1.56 -3.09
N PHE A 36 5.90 0.84 -2.18
CA PHE A 36 4.70 0.04 -2.48
C PHE A 36 3.41 0.86 -2.43
N VAL A 37 3.45 2.03 -1.81
CA VAL A 37 2.31 2.93 -1.68
C VAL A 37 2.79 4.36 -1.90
N TYR A 38 2.00 5.16 -2.58
CA TYR A 38 2.24 6.59 -2.77
C TYR A 38 1.10 7.41 -2.18
N GLU A 39 1.47 8.61 -1.70
CA GLU A 39 0.49 9.65 -1.41
C GLU A 39 0.20 10.41 -2.70
N TYR A 40 -1.07 10.43 -3.07
CA TYR A 40 -1.63 11.25 -4.13
C TYR A 40 -2.32 12.44 -3.47
N CYS A 41 -2.21 13.61 -4.08
CA CYS A 41 -2.77 14.83 -3.54
C CYS A 41 -3.42 15.64 -4.68
N ASP A 42 -4.65 16.10 -4.43
CA ASP A 42 -5.39 17.00 -5.31
C ASP A 42 -5.98 18.17 -4.49
N ALA A 43 -6.71 19.08 -5.14
CA ALA A 43 -7.35 20.23 -4.51
C ALA A 43 -8.32 19.84 -3.37
N GLU A 44 -8.85 18.61 -3.40
CA GLU A 44 -9.78 18.10 -2.38
C GLU A 44 -9.08 17.40 -1.19
N GLY A 45 -7.77 17.17 -1.26
CA GLY A 45 -6.97 16.57 -0.19
C GLY A 45 -5.99 15.50 -0.67
N SER A 46 -5.40 14.78 0.29
CA SER A 46 -4.48 13.67 0.00
C SER A 46 -5.06 12.31 0.38
N TRP A 47 -4.71 11.30 -0.41
CA TRP A 47 -5.05 9.91 -0.19
C TRP A 47 -3.87 9.01 -0.56
N PHE A 48 -3.88 7.79 -0.05
CA PHE A 48 -2.85 6.81 -0.33
C PHE A 48 -3.37 5.76 -1.30
N ASP A 49 -2.53 5.40 -2.26
CA ASP A 49 -2.82 4.32 -3.20
C ASP A 49 -1.61 3.42 -3.41
N ILE A 50 -1.88 2.17 -3.76
CA ILE A 50 -0.81 1.20 -4.03
C ILE A 50 -0.07 1.57 -5.31
N ASN A 51 1.19 1.17 -5.38
CA ASN A 51 1.99 1.33 -6.58
C ASN A 51 1.36 0.48 -7.71
N PRO A 52 1.12 1.06 -8.91
CA PRO A 52 0.52 0.35 -10.05
C PRO A 52 1.17 -0.97 -10.42
N ILE A 53 2.47 -1.12 -10.14
CA ILE A 53 3.20 -2.38 -10.36
C ILE A 53 2.61 -3.56 -9.58
N LEU A 54 1.84 -3.28 -8.52
CA LEU A 54 1.23 -4.26 -7.63
C LEU A 54 -0.26 -4.52 -7.96
N GLU A 55 -0.91 -3.72 -8.81
CA GLU A 55 -2.36 -3.84 -9.09
C GLU A 55 -2.75 -5.21 -9.68
N GLY A 56 -1.82 -5.92 -10.30
CA GLY A 56 -2.02 -7.27 -10.83
C GLY A 56 -1.64 -8.41 -9.87
N ALA A 57 -1.24 -8.13 -8.63
CA ALA A 57 -0.80 -9.15 -7.69
C ALA A 57 -1.98 -9.99 -7.16
N GLU A 58 -1.83 -11.31 -7.20
CA GLU A 58 -2.85 -12.24 -6.69
C GLU A 58 -3.07 -12.07 -5.18
N GLU A 59 -2.03 -11.66 -4.46
CA GLU A 59 -2.02 -11.43 -3.02
C GLU A 59 -2.96 -10.28 -2.58
N LEU A 60 -3.29 -9.33 -3.45
CA LEU A 60 -4.29 -8.31 -3.17
C LEU A 60 -5.72 -8.84 -3.18
N ASN A 61 -5.96 -9.90 -3.97
CA ASN A 61 -7.25 -10.54 -4.13
C ASN A 61 -7.48 -11.70 -3.15
N ARG A 62 -6.42 -12.13 -2.45
CA ARG A 62 -6.53 -13.11 -1.37
C ARG A 62 -7.31 -12.52 -0.19
N THR A 63 -8.46 -13.12 0.08
CA THR A 63 -9.37 -12.78 1.19
C THR A 63 -8.99 -13.53 2.46
#